data_AF-A0AAN8QH20-F1
#
_entry.id   AF-A0AAN8QH20-F1
#
_cell.length_a   1.000
_cell.length_b   1.000
_cell.length_c   1.000
_cell.angle_alpha   90.00
_cell.angle_beta   90.00
_cell.angle_gamma   90.00
#
_symmetry.space_group_name_H-M   'P 1'
#
loop_
_entity.id
_entity.type
_entity.pdbx_description
1 polymer ?
#
loop_
_entity_poly.entity_id
_entity_poly.type
_entity_poly.pdbx_seq_one_letter_code
_entity_poly.pdbx_strand_id
1 'polypeptide(L)'
;MNNNIGTEYCWIGDLYKRLGLPVLPNLIKEWEIQMKRKIKRREFTTSNAYRGAKTLQKKARSLEQLERKKWLNAKSLQHSYGTVSGDEDEESDDDSSLSTCSDPEQTLSGNAIDTFQMTVPSTSKCICGSVTHKRTSHRDCLLRKK
;
A
#
# COMPACT_ATOMS: atom_id res chain seq x y z
N MET A 1 17.36 31.55 23.02
CA MET A 1 15.99 31.15 22.62
C MET A 1 15.60 29.94 23.45
N ASN A 2 14.38 29.88 23.98
CA ASN A 2 14.03 28.86 24.97
C ASN A 2 13.59 27.56 24.27
N ASN A 3 14.45 26.54 24.28
CA ASN A 3 14.21 25.25 23.66
C ASN A 3 13.26 24.37 24.51
N ASN A 4 12.10 24.90 24.83
CA ASN A 4 11.06 24.23 25.61
C ASN A 4 10.34 23.18 24.75
N ILE A 5 11.04 22.13 24.31
CA ILE A 5 10.47 21.04 23.48
C ILE A 5 10.13 19.83 24.38
N GLY A 6 9.46 20.10 25.50
CA GLY A 6 8.99 19.12 26.47
C GLY A 6 7.51 18.76 26.32
N THR A 7 7.07 17.68 26.94
CA THR A 7 5.64 17.27 27.02
C THR A 7 4.74 18.24 27.77
N GLU A 8 5.32 19.25 28.43
CA GLU A 8 4.62 20.29 29.18
C GLU A 8 4.48 21.61 28.38
N TYR A 9 5.17 21.75 27.24
CA TYR A 9 5.15 23.00 26.49
C TYR A 9 3.84 23.18 25.70
N CYS A 10 3.12 24.24 26.04
CA CYS A 10 2.04 24.78 25.21
C CYS A 10 2.43 26.16 24.67
N TRP A 11 2.63 26.24 23.35
CA TRP A 11 2.93 27.49 22.64
C TRP A 11 1.85 28.56 22.83
N ILE A 12 0.59 28.18 23.07
CA ILE A 12 -0.52 29.10 23.32
C ILE A 12 -0.33 29.79 24.69
N GLY A 13 0.10 29.06 25.71
CA GLY A 13 0.42 29.66 27.02
C GLY A 13 1.62 30.61 26.96
N ASP A 14 2.61 30.30 26.12
CA ASP A 14 3.75 31.20 25.87
C ASP A 14 3.34 32.45 25.07
N LEU A 15 2.41 32.30 24.11
CA LEU A 15 1.81 33.41 23.35
C LEU A 15 1.00 34.36 24.25
N TYR A 16 0.14 33.84 25.12
CA TYR A 16 -0.64 34.67 26.06
C TYR A 16 0.27 35.50 26.98
N LYS A 17 1.35 34.89 27.51
CA LYS A 17 2.36 35.60 28.29
C LYS A 17 3.03 36.73 27.51
N ARG A 18 3.42 36.49 26.24
CA ARG A 18 4.04 37.50 25.36
C ARG A 18 3.09 38.65 25.00
N LEU A 19 1.78 38.39 24.97
CA LEU A 19 0.73 39.38 24.72
C LEU A 19 0.25 40.11 25.99
N GLY A 20 0.79 39.77 27.18
CA GLY A 20 0.31 40.31 28.46
C GLY A 20 -1.11 39.87 28.85
N LEU A 21 -1.66 38.85 28.19
CA LEU A 21 -3.04 38.41 28.37
C LEU A 21 -3.18 37.42 29.53
N PRO A 22 -4.23 37.53 30.37
CA PRO A 22 -4.51 36.54 31.40
C PRO A 22 -4.84 35.19 30.76
N VAL A 23 -4.16 34.13 31.19
CA VAL A 23 -4.42 32.77 30.71
C VAL A 23 -5.75 32.27 31.28
N LEU A 24 -6.73 32.07 30.39
CA LEU A 24 -8.07 31.62 30.78
C LEU A 24 -8.03 30.21 31.38
N PRO A 25 -8.69 29.94 32.53
CA PRO A 25 -8.59 28.65 33.23
C PRO A 25 -9.18 27.48 32.42
N ASN A 26 -10.15 27.74 31.54
CA ASN A 26 -10.69 26.73 30.62
C ASN A 26 -9.65 26.27 29.60
N LEU A 27 -8.81 27.19 29.12
CA LEU A 27 -7.77 26.93 28.14
C LEU A 27 -6.67 26.02 28.73
N ILE A 28 -6.36 26.17 30.03
CA ILE A 28 -5.46 25.28 30.78
C ILE A 28 -6.03 23.85 30.82
N LYS A 29 -7.31 23.69 31.18
CA LYS A 29 -8.00 22.38 31.20
C LYS A 29 -7.97 21.69 29.84
N GLU A 30 -8.19 22.44 28.76
CA GLU A 30 -8.07 21.91 27.40
C GLU A 30 -6.65 21.45 27.06
N TRP A 31 -5.62 22.21 27.46
CA TRP A 31 -4.22 21.81 27.27
C TRP A 31 -3.86 20.55 28.06
N GLU A 32 -4.33 20.40 29.30
CA GLU A 32 -4.16 19.16 30.06
C GLU A 32 -4.80 17.97 29.33
N ILE A 33 -6.03 18.12 28.84
CA ILE A 33 -6.74 17.07 28.09
C ILE A 33 -5.99 16.73 26.79
N GLN A 34 -5.48 17.74 26.07
CA GLN A 34 -4.62 17.56 24.89
C GLN A 34 -3.33 16.80 25.22
N MET A 35 -2.63 17.13 26.32
CA MET A 35 -1.39 16.46 26.70
C MET A 35 -1.65 15.04 27.22
N LYS A 36 -2.66 14.82 28.06
CA LYS A 36 -3.11 13.49 28.51
C LYS A 36 -3.45 12.58 27.31
N ARG A 37 -4.09 13.12 26.26
CA ARG A 37 -4.32 12.42 24.97
C ARG A 37 -3.03 12.14 24.19
N LYS A 38 -2.09 13.10 24.11
CA LYS A 38 -0.80 12.93 23.41
C LYS A 38 0.10 11.89 24.09
N ILE A 39 0.19 11.93 25.42
CA ILE A 39 0.94 10.98 26.25
C ILE A 39 0.38 9.56 26.04
N LYS A 40 -0.93 9.36 26.26
CA LYS A 40 -1.60 8.07 26.04
C LYS A 40 -1.42 7.53 24.62
N ARG A 41 -1.45 8.39 23.58
CA ARG A 41 -1.15 7.99 22.20
C ARG A 41 0.32 7.58 22.03
N ARG A 42 1.27 8.34 22.59
CA ARG A 42 2.70 7.98 22.56
C ARG A 42 2.92 6.62 23.22
N GLU A 43 2.49 6.45 24.46
CA GLU A 43 2.57 5.20 25.24
C GLU A 43 2.02 4.00 24.47
N PHE A 44 0.82 4.13 23.90
CA PHE A 44 0.22 3.10 23.05
C PHE A 44 1.10 2.75 21.84
N THR A 45 1.66 3.74 21.14
CA THR A 45 2.54 3.48 19.99
C THR A 45 3.94 2.96 20.36
N THR A 46 4.46 3.28 21.54
CA THR A 46 5.73 2.74 22.05
C THR A 46 5.57 1.34 22.66
N SER A 47 4.36 0.98 23.10
CA SER A 47 4.06 -0.32 23.69
C SER A 47 4.46 -1.48 22.78
N ASN A 48 5.12 -2.48 23.36
CA ASN A 48 5.50 -3.70 22.65
C ASN A 48 4.27 -4.44 22.08
N ALA A 49 3.08 -4.28 22.67
CA ALA A 49 1.84 -4.82 22.11
C ALA A 49 1.50 -4.23 20.73
N TYR A 50 1.62 -2.90 20.55
CA TYR A 50 1.39 -2.24 19.26
C TYR A 50 2.47 -2.63 18.24
N ARG A 51 3.74 -2.73 18.66
CA ARG A 51 4.84 -3.20 17.81
C ARG A 51 4.64 -4.65 17.37
N GLY A 52 4.16 -5.51 18.28
CA GLY A 52 3.78 -6.90 18.01
C GLY A 52 2.64 -7.01 17.01
N ALA A 53 1.51 -6.34 17.27
CA ALA A 53 0.35 -6.31 16.37
C ALA A 53 0.71 -5.82 14.95
N LYS A 54 1.51 -4.74 14.83
CA LYS A 54 2.01 -4.24 13.55
C LYS A 54 2.93 -5.22 12.83
N THR A 55 3.62 -6.09 13.56
CA THR A 55 4.48 -7.16 13.01
C THR A 55 3.64 -8.36 12.56
N LEU A 56 2.64 -8.77 13.33
CA LEU A 56 1.66 -9.79 12.93
C LEU A 56 0.89 -9.37 11.67
N GLN A 57 0.44 -8.12 11.59
CA GLN A 57 -0.20 -7.56 10.39
C GLN A 57 0.72 -7.45 9.16
N LYS A 58 2.05 -7.45 9.35
CA LYS A 58 3.00 -7.62 8.24
C LYS A 58 3.07 -9.09 7.81
N LYS A 59 3.23 -10.02 8.76
CA LYS A 59 3.30 -11.47 8.49
C LYS A 59 2.03 -11.98 7.77
N ALA A 60 0.85 -11.59 8.23
CA ALA A 60 -0.42 -11.93 7.60
C ALA A 60 -0.46 -11.50 6.12
N ARG A 61 -0.13 -10.24 5.81
CA ARG A 61 -0.11 -9.72 4.43
C ARG A 61 0.93 -10.39 3.52
N SER A 62 2.06 -10.85 4.07
CA SER A 62 3.02 -11.64 3.27
C SER A 62 2.49 -13.05 2.96
N LEU A 63 1.73 -13.67 3.87
CA LEU A 63 1.09 -14.98 3.61
C LEU A 63 -0.04 -14.85 2.59
N GLU A 64 -0.92 -13.87 2.77
CA GLU A 64 -1.97 -13.48 1.81
C GLU A 64 -1.41 -13.25 0.39
N GLN A 65 -0.25 -12.59 0.28
CA GLN A 65 0.41 -12.38 -1.01
C GLN A 65 0.99 -13.66 -1.63
N LEU A 66 1.46 -14.61 -0.82
CA LEU A 66 1.93 -15.93 -1.29
C LEU A 66 0.74 -16.80 -1.73
N GLU A 67 -0.35 -16.82 -0.98
CA GLU A 67 -1.60 -17.50 -1.33
C GLU A 67 -2.19 -16.93 -2.63
N ARG A 68 -2.23 -15.59 -2.77
CA ARG A 68 -2.67 -14.93 -4.00
C ARG A 68 -1.77 -15.28 -5.20
N LYS A 69 -0.45 -15.39 -5.02
CA LYS A 69 0.46 -15.87 -6.06
C LYS A 69 0.17 -17.33 -6.43
N LYS A 70 0.04 -18.23 -5.46
CA LYS A 70 -0.32 -19.64 -5.69
C LYS A 70 -1.64 -19.76 -6.47
N TRP A 71 -2.66 -18.99 -6.11
CA TRP A 71 -3.94 -18.96 -6.82
C TRP A 71 -3.83 -18.39 -8.24
N LEU A 72 -3.04 -17.32 -8.45
CA LEU A 72 -2.80 -16.78 -9.79
C LEU A 72 -2.01 -17.75 -10.69
N ASN A 73 -1.05 -18.50 -10.14
CA ASN A 73 -0.31 -19.53 -10.86
C ASN A 73 -1.22 -20.74 -11.18
N ALA A 74 -1.99 -21.24 -10.21
CA ALA A 74 -2.96 -22.32 -10.43
C ALA A 74 -4.09 -21.92 -11.39
N LYS A 75 -4.40 -20.63 -11.49
CA LYS A 75 -5.33 -20.04 -12.47
C LYS A 75 -4.60 -19.46 -13.70
N SER A 76 -3.32 -19.74 -13.91
CA SER A 76 -2.62 -19.26 -15.10
C SER A 76 -3.14 -20.04 -16.31
N LEU A 77 -4.02 -19.39 -17.07
CA LEU A 77 -4.64 -19.98 -18.25
C LEU A 77 -3.52 -20.25 -19.26
N GLN A 78 -3.25 -21.53 -19.53
CA GLN A 78 -2.31 -21.95 -20.56
C GLN A 78 -2.80 -21.45 -21.91
N HIS A 79 -2.24 -20.33 -22.36
CA HIS A 79 -2.69 -19.65 -23.57
C HIS A 79 -2.07 -20.38 -24.75
N SER A 80 -2.86 -21.18 -25.46
CA SER A 80 -2.43 -22.09 -26.54
C SER A 80 -1.86 -21.41 -27.80
N TYR A 81 -1.54 -20.12 -27.74
CA TYR A 81 -0.99 -19.35 -28.86
C TYR A 81 0.54 -19.48 -28.92
N GLY A 82 1.01 -20.58 -29.49
CA GLY A 82 2.41 -20.77 -29.87
C GLY A 82 3.26 -21.57 -28.87
N THR A 83 2.95 -22.85 -28.69
CA THR A 83 3.99 -23.81 -28.26
C THR A 83 4.93 -24.08 -29.43
N VAL A 84 5.94 -23.22 -29.58
CA VAL A 84 7.09 -23.46 -30.44
C VAL A 84 8.15 -24.13 -29.57
N SER A 85 8.40 -25.42 -29.84
CA SER A 85 9.48 -26.17 -29.20
C SER A 85 10.83 -25.53 -29.50
N GLY A 86 11.66 -25.39 -28.47
CA GLY A 86 12.95 -24.73 -28.52
C GLY A 86 13.57 -24.68 -27.12
N ASP A 87 14.27 -25.77 -26.76
CA ASP A 87 15.11 -25.83 -25.57
C ASP A 87 16.35 -24.93 -25.74
N GLU A 88 16.77 -24.27 -24.65
CA GLU A 88 18.17 -23.95 -24.33
C GLU A 88 18.22 -23.56 -22.83
N ASP A 89 19.04 -24.27 -22.05
CA ASP A 89 19.23 -24.14 -20.59
C ASP A 89 19.89 -22.77 -20.21
N GLU A 90 20.00 -22.27 -18.97
CA GLU A 90 19.99 -22.75 -17.57
C GLU A 90 19.47 -21.54 -16.70
N GLU A 91 18.97 -21.59 -15.45
CA GLU A 91 19.01 -22.51 -14.29
C GLU A 91 17.58 -22.77 -13.73
N SER A 92 17.31 -23.93 -13.10
CA SER A 92 16.21 -24.08 -12.10
C SER A 92 16.31 -25.36 -11.28
N ASP A 93 16.61 -25.25 -9.98
CA ASP A 93 16.63 -26.40 -9.05
C ASP A 93 15.22 -26.95 -8.73
N ASP A 94 15.11 -28.29 -8.90
CA ASP A 94 14.35 -29.27 -8.11
C ASP A 94 12.80 -29.38 -8.18
N ASP A 95 12.36 -30.64 -8.04
CA ASP A 95 11.03 -31.26 -7.95
C ASP A 95 9.82 -30.62 -8.67
N SER A 96 9.43 -31.25 -9.78
CA SER A 96 8.02 -31.43 -10.14
C SER A 96 7.78 -32.79 -10.77
N SER A 97 7.03 -33.62 -10.05
CA SER A 97 6.77 -35.01 -10.39
C SER A 97 5.78 -35.16 -11.57
N LEU A 98 6.09 -36.14 -12.43
CA LEU A 98 5.27 -36.54 -13.58
C LEU A 98 3.83 -36.91 -13.16
N SER A 99 2.86 -36.11 -13.57
CA SER A 99 1.42 -36.40 -13.37
C SER A 99 0.69 -36.45 -14.72
N THR A 100 0.74 -37.62 -15.37
CA THR A 100 0.02 -37.88 -16.63
C THR A 100 -1.38 -38.42 -16.33
N CYS A 101 -2.42 -37.66 -16.62
CA CYS A 101 -3.79 -38.16 -16.76
C CYS A 101 -4.58 -37.30 -17.75
N SER A 102 -5.35 -37.95 -18.62
CA SER A 102 -6.02 -37.31 -19.76
C SER A 102 -7.44 -36.82 -19.44
N ASP A 103 -7.87 -35.82 -20.22
CA ASP A 103 -9.26 -35.41 -20.50
C ASP A 103 -10.17 -36.61 -20.93
N PRO A 104 -11.53 -36.51 -20.90
CA PRO A 104 -12.28 -35.37 -21.44
C PRO A 104 -13.60 -34.90 -20.78
N GLU A 105 -13.94 -33.64 -21.12
CA GLU A 105 -15.28 -33.09 -21.41
C GLU A 105 -16.46 -33.24 -20.42
N GLN A 106 -16.98 -32.08 -19.97
CA GLN A 106 -18.37 -31.74 -20.26
C GLN A 106 -18.69 -30.24 -20.19
N THR A 107 -19.46 -29.75 -21.16
CA THR A 107 -20.02 -28.38 -21.20
C THR A 107 -21.42 -28.33 -20.57
N LEU A 108 -21.79 -27.24 -19.89
CA LEU A 108 -23.04 -26.50 -20.19
C LEU A 108 -23.23 -25.17 -19.43
N SER A 109 -23.75 -24.19 -20.17
CA SER A 109 -24.59 -23.05 -19.79
C SER A 109 -24.53 -22.42 -18.38
N GLY A 110 -24.21 -21.11 -18.36
CA GLY A 110 -25.21 -20.11 -17.96
C GLY A 110 -25.13 -19.56 -16.52
N ASN A 111 -24.65 -18.32 -16.41
CA ASN A 111 -25.44 -17.22 -15.84
C ASN A 111 -24.82 -15.86 -16.19
N ALA A 112 -25.65 -14.87 -16.50
CA ALA A 112 -25.18 -13.52 -16.80
C ALA A 112 -24.84 -12.78 -15.49
N ILE A 113 -23.56 -12.50 -15.28
CA ILE A 113 -23.11 -11.56 -14.25
C ILE A 113 -22.75 -10.26 -14.95
N ASP A 114 -23.48 -9.19 -14.65
CA ASP A 114 -23.23 -7.85 -15.16
C ASP A 114 -21.79 -7.44 -14.81
N THR A 115 -20.91 -7.55 -15.81
CA THR A 115 -19.47 -7.38 -15.63
C THR A 115 -19.18 -5.90 -15.75
N PHE A 116 -19.43 -5.18 -14.64
CA PHE A 116 -19.30 -3.73 -14.54
C PHE A 116 -17.93 -3.28 -15.07
N GLN A 117 -17.92 -2.82 -16.32
CA GLN A 117 -16.71 -2.81 -17.13
C GLN A 117 -15.84 -1.62 -16.71
N MET A 118 -14.99 -1.82 -15.71
CA MET A 118 -13.92 -0.89 -15.37
C MET A 118 -12.94 -0.84 -16.55
N THR A 119 -13.26 0.00 -17.52
CA THR A 119 -12.38 0.41 -18.61
C THR A 119 -11.21 1.18 -17.99
N VAL A 120 -10.20 0.46 -17.51
CA VAL A 120 -8.88 1.02 -17.20
C VAL A 120 -8.42 1.72 -18.48
N PRO A 121 -8.34 3.06 -18.51
CA PRO A 121 -8.15 3.75 -19.77
C PRO A 121 -6.72 3.46 -20.24
N SER A 122 -6.61 2.71 -21.34
CA SER A 122 -5.34 2.33 -21.97
C SER A 122 -4.68 3.57 -22.57
N THR A 123 -4.09 4.37 -21.68
CA THR A 123 -3.52 5.68 -21.96
C THR A 123 -2.16 5.48 -22.60
N SER A 124 -2.18 5.30 -23.92
CA SER A 124 -1.01 5.37 -24.80
C SER A 124 -0.30 6.74 -24.77
N LYS A 125 -0.86 7.71 -24.05
CA LYS A 125 -0.41 9.09 -23.86
C LYS A 125 0.05 9.32 -22.41
N CYS A 126 1.07 10.14 -22.20
CA CYS A 126 1.48 10.56 -20.86
C CYS A 126 0.42 11.46 -20.19
N ILE A 127 0.52 11.62 -18.86
CA ILE A 127 -0.30 12.50 -18.03
C ILE A 127 -0.24 13.98 -18.51
N CYS A 128 0.84 14.39 -19.17
CA CYS A 128 0.95 15.71 -19.81
C CYS A 128 0.19 15.84 -21.15
N GLY A 129 -0.59 14.82 -21.55
CA GLY A 129 -1.30 14.76 -22.84
C GLY A 129 -0.45 14.28 -24.03
N SER A 130 0.89 14.24 -23.90
CA SER A 130 1.78 13.87 -25.00
C SER A 130 1.59 12.42 -25.47
N VAL A 131 1.65 12.22 -26.79
CA VAL A 131 1.69 10.90 -27.44
C VAL A 131 3.14 10.42 -27.67
N THR A 132 4.14 11.32 -27.63
CA THR A 132 5.54 10.99 -27.95
C THR A 132 6.26 10.21 -26.84
N HIS A 133 5.72 10.25 -25.63
CA HIS A 133 6.21 9.49 -24.49
C HIS A 133 5.04 9.08 -23.59
N LYS A 134 5.20 8.02 -22.81
CA LYS A 134 4.15 7.46 -21.93
C LYS A 134 4.35 7.79 -20.44
N ARG A 135 5.59 8.06 -20.01
CA ARG A 135 5.95 8.22 -18.57
C ARG A 135 6.39 9.65 -18.24
N THR A 136 5.93 10.16 -17.09
CA THR A 136 6.27 11.50 -16.58
C THR A 136 7.74 11.68 -16.23
N SER A 137 8.49 10.58 -16.06
CA SER A 137 9.95 10.60 -15.87
C SER A 137 10.75 10.83 -17.16
N HIS A 138 10.10 10.78 -18.34
CA HIS A 138 10.76 11.02 -19.62
C HIS A 138 11.32 12.44 -19.68
N ARG A 139 12.52 12.61 -20.26
CA ARG A 139 13.23 13.91 -20.32
C ARG A 139 12.38 15.01 -20.96
N ASP A 140 11.59 14.64 -21.97
CA ASP A 140 10.73 15.54 -22.76
C ASP A 140 9.33 15.74 -22.14
N CYS A 141 9.11 15.34 -20.87
CA CYS A 141 7.85 15.55 -20.18
C CYS A 141 7.84 16.88 -19.42
N LEU A 142 6.91 17.78 -19.77
CA LEU A 142 6.71 19.08 -19.10
C LEU A 142 6.36 18.96 -17.61
N LEU A 143 5.88 17.80 -17.16
CA LEU A 143 5.54 17.51 -15.76
C LEU A 143 6.68 16.77 -15.01
N ARG A 144 7.85 16.58 -15.65
CA ARG A 144 9.04 16.01 -15.01
C ARG A 144 9.60 17.05 -14.01
N LYS A 145 9.56 16.72 -12.71
CA LYS A 145 10.35 17.46 -11.70
C LYS A 145 11.83 17.37 -12.08
N LYS A 146 12.57 18.48 -12.01
CA LYS A 146 14.00 18.51 -12.37
C LYS A 146 14.81 17.59 -11.46
#